data_AF-A0A5P0ZKZ0-F1
#
_entry.id   AF-A0A5P0ZKZ0-F1
#
_cell.length_a   1.000
_cell.length_b   1.000
_cell.length_c   1.000
_cell.angle_alpha   90.00
_cell.angle_beta   90.00
_cell.angle_gamma   90.00
#
_symmetry.space_group_name_H-M   'P 1'
#
loop_
_entity.id
_entity.type
_entity.pdbx_description
1 polymer ?
#
loop_
_entity_poly.entity_id
_entity_poly.type
_entity_poly.pdbx_seq_one_letter_code
_entity_poly.pdbx_strand_id
1 'polypeptide(L)'
;MSKSTNAQKSGWIVWWINNVILVFGGLFIVLFLSNNGKPTPIHPTNAMLFIFFLFALVLAIALQVAAYFMIKFLHRDLSYIYPAVLVAFGFFCGAYLYFIPGLWGIMYNNHAKLNK
;
A
#
# COMPACT_ATOMS: atom_id res chain seq x y z
N MET A 1 24.04 1.70 11.74
CA MET A 1 22.77 1.84 10.99
C MET A 1 23.06 2.68 9.75
N SER A 2 22.95 2.12 8.53
CA SER A 2 23.07 2.94 7.32
C SER A 2 21.95 3.97 7.32
N LYS A 3 22.27 5.24 7.02
CA LYS A 3 21.28 6.31 7.00
C LYS A 3 20.24 5.96 5.93
N SER A 4 18.97 5.84 6.34
CA SER A 4 17.86 5.65 5.42
C SER A 4 17.85 6.78 4.40
N THR A 5 17.81 6.44 3.12
CA THR A 5 17.76 7.38 2.01
C THR A 5 16.45 8.18 2.03
N ASN A 6 16.42 9.36 1.39
CA ASN A 6 15.20 10.17 1.34
C ASN A 6 14.04 9.44 0.65
N ALA A 7 14.32 8.62 -0.37
CA ALA A 7 13.32 7.77 -1.03
C ALA A 7 12.79 6.64 -0.12
N GLN A 8 13.63 6.06 0.75
CA GLN A 8 13.14 5.10 1.75
C GLN A 8 12.31 5.80 2.82
N LYS A 9 12.71 6.99 3.29
CA LYS A 9 11.92 7.80 4.23
C LYS A 9 10.55 8.14 3.66
N SER A 10 10.47 8.59 2.41
CA SER A 10 9.17 8.84 1.76
C SER A 10 8.34 7.57 1.63
N GLY A 11 8.99 6.42 1.36
CA GLY A 11 8.32 5.12 1.36
C GLY A 11 7.69 4.77 2.69
N TRP A 12 8.41 4.95 3.79
CA TRP A 12 7.89 4.71 5.14
C TRP A 12 6.72 5.63 5.51
N ILE A 13 6.79 6.91 5.12
CA ILE A 13 5.69 7.86 5.33
C ILE A 13 4.44 7.40 4.58
N VAL A 14 4.58 7.09 3.29
CA VAL A 14 3.48 6.60 2.46
C VAL A 14 2.88 5.31 3.01
N TRP A 15 3.72 4.37 3.43
CA TRP A 15 3.29 3.11 4.03
C TRP A 15 2.43 3.35 5.28
N TRP A 16 2.86 4.24 6.17
CA TRP A 16 2.08 4.60 7.35
C TRP A 16 0.75 5.28 6.99
N ILE A 17 0.75 6.23 6.05
CA ILE A 17 -0.48 6.89 5.59
C ILE A 17 -1.48 5.86 5.07
N ASN A 18 -1.04 4.93 4.22
CA ASN A 18 -1.91 3.87 3.70
C ASN A 18 -2.45 2.98 4.82
N ASN A 19 -1.64 2.58 5.81
CA ASN A 19 -2.12 1.76 6.93
C ASN A 19 -3.14 2.50 7.79
N VAL A 20 -2.90 3.79 8.07
CA VAL A 20 -3.85 4.65 8.80
C VAL A 20 -5.16 4.75 8.04
N ILE A 21 -5.14 5.04 6.74
CA ILE A 21 -6.35 5.11 5.91
C ILE A 21 -7.09 3.77 5.91
N LEU A 22 -6.39 2.65 5.82
CA LEU A 22 -7.01 1.33 5.75
C LEU A 22 -7.69 0.96 7.08
N VAL A 23 -7.00 1.18 8.21
CA VAL A 23 -7.53 0.88 9.55
C VAL A 23 -8.67 1.85 9.92
N PHE A 24 -8.43 3.16 9.85
CA PHE A 24 -9.41 4.16 10.26
C PHE A 24 -10.54 4.32 9.24
N GLY A 25 -10.24 4.27 7.94
CA GLY A 25 -11.26 4.29 6.89
C GLY A 25 -12.15 3.06 6.93
N GLY A 26 -11.58 1.87 7.17
CA GLY A 26 -12.35 0.64 7.36
C GLY A 26 -13.28 0.72 8.57
N LEU A 27 -12.77 1.16 9.73
CA LEU A 27 -13.59 1.37 10.93
C LEU A 27 -14.70 2.40 10.71
N PHE A 28 -14.38 3.53 10.07
CA PHE A 28 -15.35 4.58 9.77
C PHE A 28 -16.49 4.08 8.89
N ILE A 29 -16.18 3.34 7.82
CA ILE A 29 -17.19 2.76 6.92
C ILE A 29 -18.10 1.79 7.67
N VAL A 30 -17.53 0.90 8.49
CA VAL A 30 -18.33 -0.06 9.28
C VAL A 30 -19.26 0.67 10.26
N LEU A 31 -18.76 1.66 11.00
CA LEU A 31 -19.57 2.44 11.94
C LEU A 31 -20.66 3.26 11.24
N PHE A 32 -20.32 3.87 10.10
CA PHE A 32 -21.26 4.68 9.33
C PHE A 32 -22.38 3.84 8.72
N LEU A 33 -22.05 2.68 8.13
CA LEU A 33 -23.02 1.75 7.55
C LEU A 33 -23.88 1.07 8.63
N SER A 34 -23.29 0.73 9.78
CA SER A 34 -24.02 0.13 10.91
C SER A 34 -25.13 1.05 11.44
N ASN A 35 -24.87 2.36 11.49
CA ASN A 35 -25.83 3.34 12.03
C ASN A 35 -26.87 3.84 11.02
N ASN A 36 -26.65 3.68 9.71
CA ASN A 36 -27.51 4.27 8.66
C ASN A 36 -28.08 3.26 7.66
N GLY A 37 -27.79 1.96 7.81
CA GLY A 37 -28.24 0.93 6.88
C GLY A 37 -29.75 0.69 6.93
N LYS A 38 -30.50 1.19 5.95
CA LYS A 38 -31.88 0.75 5.70
C LYS A 38 -31.85 -0.63 5.02
N PRO A 39 -32.72 -1.58 5.42
CA PRO A 39 -32.80 -2.87 4.76
C PRO A 39 -33.36 -2.69 3.32
N THR A 40 -32.53 -2.92 2.31
CA THR A 40 -32.91 -2.98 0.89
C THR A 40 -33.16 -4.42 0.46
N PRO A 41 -34.00 -4.69 -0.54
CA PRO A 41 -34.39 -6.06 -0.92
C PRO A 41 -33.25 -6.93 -1.49
N ILE A 42 -32.18 -6.31 -1.96
CA ILE A 42 -30.98 -6.97 -2.48
C ILE A 42 -29.90 -6.91 -1.39
N HIS A 43 -30.14 -7.57 -0.26
CA HIS A 43 -29.13 -7.72 0.77
C HIS A 43 -28.43 -9.07 0.59
N PRO A 44 -27.17 -9.11 0.09
CA PRO A 44 -26.34 -10.29 0.32
C PRO A 44 -26.36 -10.58 1.82
N THR A 45 -26.50 -11.85 2.19
CA THR A 45 -26.61 -12.23 3.60
C THR A 45 -25.43 -11.65 4.39
N ASN A 46 -25.66 -11.23 5.63
CA ASN A 46 -24.60 -10.66 6.49
C ASN A 46 -23.35 -11.55 6.54
N ALA A 47 -23.53 -12.87 6.41
CA ALA A 47 -22.45 -13.85 6.30
C ALA A 47 -21.61 -13.70 5.02
N MET A 48 -22.23 -13.47 3.86
CA MET A 48 -21.53 -13.28 2.58
C MET A 48 -20.70 -11.99 2.59
N LEU A 49 -21.26 -10.89 3.10
CA LEU A 49 -20.53 -9.63 3.25
C LEU A 49 -19.35 -9.77 4.22
N PHE A 50 -19.54 -10.49 5.32
CA PHE A 50 -18.49 -10.76 6.29
C PHE A 50 -17.34 -11.59 5.70
N ILE A 51 -17.64 -12.62 4.91
CA ILE A 51 -16.62 -13.42 4.20
C ILE A 51 -15.85 -12.56 3.20
N PHE A 52 -16.55 -11.74 2.40
CA PHE A 52 -15.91 -10.86 1.44
C PHE A 52 -15.00 -9.83 2.13
N PHE A 53 -15.45 -9.27 3.27
CA PHE A 53 -14.65 -8.38 4.10
C PHE A 53 -13.38 -9.07 4.62
N LEU A 54 -13.48 -10.27 5.17
CA LEU A 54 -12.31 -11.04 5.63
C LEU A 54 -11.32 -11.32 4.49
N PHE A 55 -11.83 -11.72 3.32
CA PHE A 55 -10.99 -11.95 2.15
C PHE A 55 -10.26 -10.68 1.70
N ALA A 56 -10.97 -9.56 1.61
CA ALA A 56 -10.38 -8.26 1.25
C ALA A 56 -9.34 -7.80 2.27
N LEU A 57 -9.58 -8.04 3.56
CA LEU A 57 -8.66 -7.69 4.65
C LEU A 57 -7.36 -8.51 4.60
N VAL A 58 -7.45 -9.82 4.34
CA VAL A 58 -6.26 -10.67 4.15
C VAL A 58 -5.43 -10.19 2.96
N LEU A 59 -6.08 -9.89 1.83
CA LEU A 59 -5.39 -9.40 0.64
C LEU A 59 -4.73 -8.03 0.89
N ALA A 60 -5.41 -7.14 1.60
CA ALA A 60 -4.86 -5.85 2.01
C ALA A 60 -3.61 -6.01 2.89
N ILE A 61 -3.63 -6.91 3.88
CA ILE A 61 -2.47 -7.18 4.74
C ILE A 61 -1.30 -7.74 3.90
N ALA A 62 -1.56 -8.68 2.99
CA ALA A 62 -0.53 -9.23 2.12
C ALA A 62 0.15 -8.14 1.27
N LEU A 63 -0.62 -7.20 0.72
CA LEU A 63 -0.10 -6.04 0.00
C LEU A 63 0.75 -5.12 0.89
N GLN A 64 0.34 -4.87 2.14
CA GLN A 64 1.12 -4.05 3.07
C GLN A 64 2.45 -4.69 3.46
N VAL A 65 2.47 -6.01 3.66
CA VAL A 65 3.69 -6.78 3.93
C VAL A 65 4.61 -6.75 2.71
N ALA A 66 4.06 -6.94 1.50
CA ALA A 66 4.86 -6.83 0.28
C ALA A 66 5.45 -5.42 0.12
N ALA A 67 4.65 -4.37 0.35
CA ALA A 67 5.10 -2.98 0.26
C ALA A 67 6.21 -2.66 1.27
N TYR A 68 6.10 -3.19 2.49
CA TYR A 68 7.14 -3.08 3.52
C TYR A 68 8.49 -3.60 3.01
N PHE A 69 8.51 -4.79 2.39
CA PHE A 69 9.73 -5.36 1.83
C PHE A 69 10.26 -4.56 0.64
N MET A 70 9.39 -4.06 -0.25
CA MET A 70 9.81 -3.25 -1.38
C MET A 70 10.46 -1.93 -0.94
N ILE A 71 9.94 -1.29 0.11
CA ILE A 71 10.55 -0.08 0.68
C ILE A 71 11.88 -0.43 1.37
N LYS A 72 11.90 -1.51 2.17
CA LYS A 72 13.12 -1.95 2.88
C LYS A 72 14.26 -2.24 1.91
N PHE A 73 13.97 -2.85 0.77
CA PHE A 73 14.96 -3.22 -0.24
C PHE A 73 15.01 -2.29 -1.45
N LEU A 74 14.43 -1.08 -1.36
CA LEU A 74 14.27 -0.14 -2.48
C LEU A 74 15.55 0.13 -3.29
N HIS A 75 16.70 0.17 -2.60
CA HIS A 75 18.01 0.46 -3.21
C HIS A 75 18.95 -0.75 -3.18
N ARG A 76 18.45 -1.94 -2.87
CA ARG A 76 19.28 -3.15 -2.83
C ARG A 76 19.78 -3.46 -4.23
N ASP A 77 21.10 -3.57 -4.36
CA ASP A 77 21.81 -3.93 -5.59
C ASP A 77 21.55 -3.00 -6.81
N LEU A 78 21.09 -1.76 -6.58
CA LEU A 78 20.69 -0.82 -7.65
C LEU A 78 19.65 -1.43 -8.62
N SER A 79 18.86 -2.39 -8.14
CA SER A 79 17.87 -3.09 -8.92
C SER A 79 16.62 -2.24 -9.11
N TYR A 80 16.09 -2.19 -10.34
CA TYR A 80 14.83 -1.50 -10.64
C TYR A 80 13.60 -2.30 -10.21
N ILE A 81 13.76 -3.55 -9.77
CA ILE A 81 12.64 -4.44 -9.41
C ILE A 81 11.81 -3.83 -8.27
N TYR A 82 12.45 -3.46 -7.16
CA TYR A 82 11.75 -2.95 -5.98
C TYR A 82 10.96 -1.66 -6.25
N PRO A 83 11.55 -0.61 -6.86
CA PRO A 83 10.77 0.58 -7.17
C PRO A 83 9.70 0.34 -8.26
N ALA A 84 9.94 -0.53 -9.24
CA ALA A 84 8.93 -0.88 -10.24
C ALA A 84 7.71 -1.59 -9.63
N VAL A 85 7.92 -2.47 -8.65
CA VAL A 85 6.82 -3.13 -7.92
C VAL A 85 6.01 -2.11 -7.11
N LEU A 86 6.64 -1.11 -6.50
CA LEU A 86 5.90 -0.02 -5.83
C LEU A 86 5.06 0.83 -6.79
N VAL A 87 5.59 1.10 -7.98
CA VAL A 87 4.83 1.76 -9.07
C VAL A 87 3.64 0.89 -9.49
N ALA A 88 3.85 -0.43 -9.64
CA ALA A 88 2.79 -1.37 -9.96
C ALA A 88 1.69 -1.40 -8.88
N PHE A 89 2.06 -1.36 -7.59
CA PHE A 89 1.07 -1.24 -6.51
C PHE A 89 0.27 0.06 -6.58
N GLY A 90 0.93 1.16 -6.96
CA GLY A 90 0.26 2.43 -7.21
C GLY A 90 -0.79 2.34 -8.31
N PHE A 91 -0.46 1.70 -9.43
CA PHE A 91 -1.32 1.63 -10.62
C PHE A 91 -2.43 0.57 -10.50
N PHE A 92 -2.08 -0.65 -10.09
CA PHE A 92 -2.97 -1.81 -10.15
C PHE A 92 -3.73 -2.07 -8.85
N CYS A 93 -3.17 -1.69 -7.70
CA CYS A 93 -3.77 -1.98 -6.39
C CYS A 93 -4.48 -0.79 -5.75
N GLY A 94 -4.62 0.33 -6.48
CA GLY A 94 -5.26 1.56 -6.00
C GLY A 94 -4.49 2.29 -4.91
N ALA A 95 -3.27 1.85 -4.60
CA ALA A 95 -2.44 2.43 -3.55
C ALA A 95 -1.54 3.55 -4.12
N TYR A 96 -2.18 4.53 -4.76
CA TYR A 96 -1.53 5.57 -5.60
C TYR A 96 -0.37 6.29 -4.90
N LEU A 97 -0.41 6.44 -3.58
CA LEU A 97 0.69 7.09 -2.86
C LEU A 97 2.04 6.35 -3.02
N TYR A 98 2.04 5.05 -3.32
CA TYR A 98 3.27 4.30 -3.58
C TYR A 98 4.00 4.69 -4.88
N PHE A 99 3.38 5.50 -5.76
CA PHE A 99 4.09 6.12 -6.88
C PHE A 99 5.25 7.00 -6.42
N ILE A 100 5.08 7.69 -5.28
CA ILE A 100 6.09 8.64 -4.76
C ILE A 100 7.42 7.92 -4.45
N PRO A 101 7.46 6.91 -3.56
CA PRO A 101 8.69 6.17 -3.30
C PRO A 101 9.15 5.32 -4.49
N GLY A 102 8.22 4.84 -5.33
CA GLY A 102 8.54 4.08 -6.54
C GLY A 102 9.35 4.91 -7.55
N LEU A 103 8.82 6.06 -7.99
CA LEU A 103 9.50 6.95 -8.94
C LEU A 103 10.83 7.47 -8.39
N TRP A 104 10.85 7.87 -7.11
CA TRP A 104 12.08 8.35 -6.48
C TRP A 104 13.15 7.26 -6.40
N GLY A 105 12.77 6.01 -6.10
CA GLY A 105 13.69 4.87 -6.12
C GLY A 105 14.29 4.62 -7.51
N ILE A 106 13.51 4.78 -8.59
CA ILE A 106 14.03 4.70 -9.97
C ILE A 106 15.06 5.79 -10.23
N MET A 107 14.74 7.05 -9.90
CA MET A 107 15.65 8.18 -10.10
C MET A 107 16.97 7.98 -9.37
N TYR A 108 16.91 7.51 -8.12
CA TYR A 108 18.08 7.22 -7.31
C TYR A 108 18.96 6.13 -7.95
N ASN A 109 18.36 5.00 -8.36
CA ASN A 109 19.10 3.89 -8.94
C ASN A 109 19.72 4.26 -10.29
N ASN A 110 19.06 5.10 -11.09
CA ASN A 110 19.59 5.59 -12.36
C ASN A 110 20.79 6.52 -12.13
N HIS A 111 20.68 7.49 -11.23
CA HIS A 111 21.78 8.39 -10.88
C HIS A 111 23.00 7.62 -10.34
N ALA A 112 22.78 6.59 -9.52
CA ALA A 112 23.86 5.78 -8.97
C ALA A 112 24.53 4.86 -10.00
N LYS A 113 23.82 4.41 -11.05
CA LYS A 113 24.42 3.64 -12.15
C LYS A 113 25.19 4.50 -13.15
N LEU A 114 24.73 5.73 -13.41
CA LEU A 114 25.38 6.66 -14.33
C LEU A 114 26.71 7.22 -13.79
N ASN A 115 26.89 7.24 -12.47
CA ASN A 115 28.09 7.74 -11.80
C ASN A 115 29.03 6.61 -11.33
N LYS A 116 28.85 5.38 -11.84
CA LYS A 116 29.75 4.25 -11.63
C LYS A 116 30.63 4.06 -12.86
#